data_AF-A0A7W1X809-F1
#
_entry.id   AF-A0A7W1X809-F1
#
_cell.length_a   1.000
_cell.length_b   1.000
_cell.length_c   1.000
_cell.angle_alpha   90.00
_cell.angle_beta   90.00
_cell.angle_gamma   90.00
#
_symmetry.space_group_name_H-M   'P 1'
#
loop_
_entity.id
_entity.type
_entity.pdbx_description
1 polymer ?
#
loop_
_entity_poly.entity_id
_entity_poly.type
_entity_poly.pdbx_seq_one_letter_code
_entity_poly.pdbx_strand_id
1 'polypeptide(L)'
;MELWVLWSVALYIVMFYLAKKLSHYFGNYYHNKAVHLVMITKNSQHSVEWMIRSYHVSNKSKRKKAGKITCIDVGSTDDTLLILERLKQRYPNLEIVRITPGEGAEERIKEWLESKRNSTEKWLVLDLRDSDSSQDTERSLA
;
A
#
# COMPACT_ATOMS: atom_id res chain seq x y z
N MET A 1 -50.59 -4.84 -2.54
CA MET A 1 -49.48 -4.28 -1.72
C MET A 1 -48.33 -5.26 -1.52
N GLU A 2 -48.55 -6.57 -1.61
CA GLU A 2 -47.50 -7.58 -1.33
C GLU A 2 -46.44 -7.75 -2.44
N LEU A 3 -46.79 -7.48 -3.71
CA LEU A 3 -45.84 -7.60 -4.83
C LEU A 3 -44.62 -6.67 -4.70
N TRP A 4 -44.81 -5.46 -4.19
CA TRP A 4 -43.74 -4.47 -4.01
C TRP A 4 -42.71 -4.92 -2.98
N VAL A 5 -43.17 -5.60 -1.92
CA VAL A 5 -42.30 -6.19 -0.90
C VAL A 5 -41.45 -7.31 -1.52
N LEU A 6 -42.07 -8.19 -2.32
CA LEU A 6 -41.34 -9.26 -3.01
C LEU A 6 -40.26 -8.73 -3.96
N TRP A 7 -40.55 -7.68 -4.73
CA TRP A 7 -39.56 -7.03 -5.60
C TRP A 7 -38.41 -6.39 -4.80
N SER A 8 -38.70 -5.78 -3.65
CA SER A 8 -37.65 -5.18 -2.81
C SER A 8 -36.69 -6.23 -2.23
N VAL A 9 -37.23 -7.39 -1.80
CA VAL A 9 -36.43 -8.50 -1.28
C VAL A 9 -35.61 -9.13 -2.40
N ALA A 10 -36.20 -9.34 -3.57
CA ALA A 10 -35.47 -9.86 -4.73
C ALA A 10 -34.32 -8.93 -5.15
N LEU A 11 -34.57 -7.62 -5.21
CA LEU A 11 -33.55 -6.62 -5.51
C LEU A 11 -32.41 -6.64 -4.48
N TYR A 12 -32.74 -6.74 -3.19
CA TYR A 12 -31.75 -6.82 -2.11
C TYR A 12 -30.85 -8.05 -2.26
N ILE A 13 -31.43 -9.21 -2.54
CA ILE A 13 -30.67 -10.45 -2.76
C ILE A 13 -29.74 -10.28 -3.97
N VAL A 14 -30.25 -9.78 -5.11
CA VAL A 14 -29.44 -9.55 -6.31
C VAL A 14 -28.30 -8.58 -6.03
N MET A 15 -28.57 -7.47 -5.33
CA MET A 15 -27.56 -6.49 -4.95
C MET A 15 -26.49 -7.09 -4.03
N PHE A 16 -26.90 -7.92 -3.06
CA PHE A 16 -25.97 -8.63 -2.17
C PHE A 16 -25.06 -9.60 -2.94
N TYR A 17 -25.61 -10.37 -3.89
CA TYR A 17 -24.82 -11.26 -4.74
C TYR A 17 -23.88 -10.49 -5.67
N LEU A 18 -24.34 -9.37 -6.26
CA LEU A 18 -23.50 -8.50 -7.06
C LEU A 18 -22.36 -7.90 -6.23
N ALA A 19 -22.64 -7.37 -5.03
CA ALA A 19 -21.62 -6.82 -4.14
C ALA A 19 -20.60 -7.90 -3.72
N LYS A 20 -21.06 -9.12 -3.40
CA LYS A 20 -20.17 -10.24 -3.05
C LYS A 20 -19.32 -10.68 -4.22
N LYS A 21 -19.91 -10.78 -5.42
CA LYS A 21 -19.19 -11.13 -6.66
C LYS A 21 -18.16 -10.04 -6.95
N LEU A 22 -18.55 -8.77 -6.95
CA LEU A 22 -17.69 -7.62 -7.17
C LEU A 22 -16.53 -7.57 -6.18
N SER A 23 -16.81 -7.79 -4.89
CA SER A 23 -15.79 -7.91 -3.84
C SER A 23 -14.84 -9.08 -4.09
N HIS A 24 -15.30 -10.21 -4.63
CA HIS A 24 -14.44 -11.33 -4.97
C HIS A 24 -13.56 -11.03 -6.20
N TYR A 25 -14.12 -10.38 -7.23
CA TYR A 25 -13.35 -9.96 -8.41
C TYR A 25 -12.27 -8.94 -8.05
N PHE A 26 -12.59 -7.90 -7.27
CA PHE A 26 -11.58 -6.92 -6.83
C PHE A 26 -10.61 -7.49 -5.78
N GLY A 27 -11.09 -8.38 -4.89
CA GLY A 27 -10.25 -9.06 -3.90
C GLY A 27 -9.19 -9.98 -4.52
N ASN A 28 -9.44 -10.50 -5.73
CA ASN A 28 -8.47 -11.29 -6.49
C ASN A 28 -7.46 -10.45 -7.27
N TYR A 29 -7.74 -9.17 -7.57
CA TYR A 29 -6.73 -8.27 -8.12
C TYR A 29 -5.67 -7.89 -7.07
N TYR A 30 -6.08 -7.82 -5.79
CA TYR A 30 -5.22 -7.60 -4.63
C TYR A 30 -4.70 -8.90 -3.99
N HIS A 31 -4.47 -9.93 -4.80
CA HIS A 31 -3.86 -11.19 -4.36
C HIS A 31 -2.33 -11.09 -4.18
N ASN A 32 -1.83 -9.92 -3.79
CA ASN A 32 -0.47 -9.80 -3.29
C ASN A 32 -0.40 -10.50 -1.92
N LYS A 33 0.12 -11.73 -1.94
CA LYS A 33 0.53 -12.54 -0.77
C LYS A 33 1.74 -11.93 -0.04
N ALA A 34 2.02 -10.63 -0.25
CA ALA A 34 3.15 -9.96 0.34
C ALA A 34 2.85 -9.71 1.82
N VAL A 35 3.63 -10.37 2.67
CA VAL A 35 3.52 -10.25 4.14
C VAL A 35 4.15 -8.94 4.61
N HIS A 36 5.01 -8.34 3.79
CA HIS A 36 5.73 -7.10 4.08
C HIS A 36 5.58 -6.11 2.91
N LEU A 37 4.99 -4.95 3.20
CA LEU A 37 4.94 -3.80 2.30
C LEU A 37 6.10 -2.85 2.60
N VAL A 38 6.93 -2.55 1.61
CA VAL A 38 7.97 -1.52 1.70
C VAL A 38 7.56 -0.35 0.82
N MET A 39 7.49 0.85 1.39
CA MET A 39 7.14 2.07 0.66
C MET A 39 8.32 3.03 0.70
N ILE A 40 8.74 3.53 -0.46
CA ILE A 40 9.74 4.59 -0.58
C ILE A 40 8.97 5.89 -0.76
N THR A 41 9.17 6.86 0.14
CA THR A 41 8.40 8.12 0.16
C THR A 41 9.31 9.32 0.05
N LYS A 42 8.87 10.32 -0.73
CA LYS A 42 9.44 11.66 -0.76
C LYS A 42 8.31 12.62 -1.11
N ASN A 43 7.96 13.50 -0.18
CA ASN A 43 6.86 14.46 -0.33
C ASN A 43 5.51 13.81 -0.69
N SER A 44 5.18 12.69 -0.04
CA SER A 44 4.03 11.84 -0.36
C SER A 44 2.85 12.02 0.60
N GLN A 45 2.68 13.21 1.22
CA GLN A 45 1.69 13.45 2.29
C GLN A 45 0.26 13.05 1.92
N HIS A 46 -0.14 13.26 0.66
CA HIS A 46 -1.51 13.01 0.19
C HIS A 46 -1.82 11.52 0.00
N SER A 47 -0.81 10.69 -0.24
CA SER A 47 -0.97 9.28 -0.60
C SER A 47 -0.62 8.34 0.54
N VAL A 48 0.37 8.70 1.37
CA VAL A 48 0.99 7.82 2.37
C VAL A 48 -0.02 7.31 3.42
N GLU A 49 -0.92 8.17 3.90
CA GLU A 49 -1.91 7.79 4.89
C GLU A 49 -2.89 6.75 4.34
N TRP A 50 -3.46 7.03 3.17
CA TRP A 50 -4.46 6.15 2.57
C TRP A 50 -3.86 4.80 2.21
N MET A 51 -2.61 4.78 1.74
CA MET A 51 -1.89 3.54 1.41
C MET A 51 -1.67 2.65 2.65
N ILE A 52 -1.20 3.23 3.76
CA ILE A 52 -1.02 2.49 5.03
C ILE A 52 -2.36 1.96 5.55
N ARG A 53 -3.41 2.80 5.53
CA ARG A 53 -4.75 2.43 6.03
C ARG A 53 -5.37 1.31 5.20
N SER A 54 -5.31 1.42 3.87
CA SER A 54 -5.87 0.43 2.95
C SER A 54 -5.14 -0.92 3.07
N TYR A 55 -3.80 -0.92 3.19
CA TYR A 55 -3.03 -2.14 3.42
C TYR A 55 -3.43 -2.83 4.73
N HIS A 56 -3.53 -2.08 5.84
CA HIS A 56 -3.94 -2.65 7.12
C HIS A 56 -5.37 -3.23 7.10
N VAL A 57 -6.32 -2.54 6.47
CA VAL A 57 -7.70 -3.04 6.34
C VAL A 57 -7.74 -4.32 5.50
N SER A 58 -7.02 -4.33 4.39
CA SER A 58 -6.95 -5.48 3.47
C SER A 58 -6.32 -6.70 4.15
N ASN A 59 -5.32 -6.48 5.00
CA ASN A 59 -4.63 -7.58 5.65
C ASN A 59 -5.30 -8.06 6.94
N LYS A 60 -6.10 -7.23 7.63
CA LYS A 60 -6.92 -7.66 8.80
C LYS A 60 -7.92 -8.78 8.46
N SER A 61 -8.44 -8.79 7.23
CA SER A 61 -9.38 -9.83 6.79
C SER A 61 -8.70 -11.21 6.61
N LYS A 62 -7.38 -11.21 6.36
CA LYS A 62 -6.58 -12.42 6.15
C LYS A 62 -5.99 -12.83 7.50
N ARG A 63 -6.62 -13.80 8.20
CA ARG A 63 -6.24 -14.38 9.52
C ARG A 63 -4.78 -14.90 9.67
N LYS A 64 -3.86 -14.60 8.75
CA LYS A 64 -2.47 -15.07 8.72
C LYS A 64 -1.51 -13.88 8.75
N LYS A 65 -0.96 -13.62 9.95
CA LYS A 65 0.09 -12.65 10.30
C LYS A 65 -0.28 -11.18 10.04
N ALA A 66 -0.13 -10.36 11.07
CA ALA A 66 -0.24 -8.92 10.93
C ALA A 66 0.84 -8.45 9.94
N GLY A 67 0.42 -7.87 8.82
CA GLY A 67 1.33 -7.45 7.75
C GLY A 67 2.29 -6.40 8.27
N LYS A 68 3.57 -6.55 7.92
CA LYS A 68 4.60 -5.59 8.26
C LYS A 68 4.60 -4.48 7.22
N ILE A 69 4.78 -3.24 7.66
CA ILE A 69 4.97 -2.11 6.75
C ILE A 69 6.30 -1.45 7.11
N THR A 70 7.14 -1.15 6.12
CA THR A 70 8.29 -0.28 6.29
C THR A 70 8.19 0.90 5.34
N CYS A 71 8.24 2.11 5.87
CA CYS A 71 8.33 3.34 5.11
C CYS A 71 9.77 3.84 5.12
N ILE A 72 10.35 4.03 3.94
CA ILE A 72 11.66 4.63 3.73
C ILE A 72 11.44 6.07 3.28
N ASP A 73 11.64 7.02 4.19
CA ASP A 73 11.54 8.45 3.89
C ASP A 73 12.88 8.97 3.36
N VAL A 74 12.87 9.50 2.14
CA VAL A 74 14.06 10.01 1.44
C VAL A 74 14.12 11.54 1.56
N GLY A 75 14.04 12.03 2.79
CA GLY A 75 14.14 13.45 3.10
C GLY A 75 12.95 14.27 2.64
N SER A 76 11.73 13.87 3.03
CA SER A 76 10.54 14.69 2.77
C SER A 76 10.63 16.02 3.51
N THR A 77 10.19 17.09 2.86
CA THR A 77 10.12 18.45 3.40
C THR A 77 8.69 18.87 3.77
N ASP A 78 7.70 18.08 3.36
CA ASP A 78 6.29 18.26 3.67
C ASP A 78 5.89 17.52 4.98
N ASP A 79 4.58 17.42 5.23
CA ASP A 79 4.05 16.75 6.42
C ASP A 79 4.15 15.22 6.37
N THR A 80 4.76 14.62 5.33
CA THR A 80 4.88 13.15 5.19
C THR A 80 5.43 12.50 6.45
N LEU A 81 6.51 13.05 7.01
CA LEU A 81 7.14 12.48 8.19
C LEU A 81 6.25 12.60 9.45
N LEU A 82 5.58 13.75 9.62
CA LEU A 82 4.63 13.96 10.72
C LEU A 82 3.48 12.96 10.65
N ILE A 83 2.95 12.73 9.44
CA ILE A 83 1.90 11.75 9.17
C ILE A 83 2.38 10.34 9.50
N LEU A 84 3.59 9.96 9.07
CA LEU A 84 4.18 8.65 9.35
C LEU A 84 4.35 8.38 10.85
N GLU A 85 4.87 9.34 11.61
CA GLU A 85 5.02 9.21 13.07
C GLU A 85 3.67 9.06 13.78
N ARG A 86 2.66 9.85 13.38
CA ARG A 86 1.29 9.69 13.87
C ARG A 86 0.72 8.31 13.54
N LEU A 87 0.97 7.79 12.35
CA LEU A 87 0.52 6.47 11.93
C LEU A 87 1.24 5.34 12.67
N LYS A 88 2.51 5.52 13.02
CA LYS A 88 3.29 4.54 13.80
C LYS A 88 2.69 4.31 15.19
N GLN A 89 2.16 5.35 15.82
CA GLN A 89 1.43 5.22 17.09
C GLN A 89 0.17 4.35 16.94
N ARG A 90 -0.52 4.44 15.79
CA ARG A 90 -1.72 3.67 15.50
C ARG A 90 -1.43 2.24 15.02
N TYR A 91 -0.30 2.04 14.37
CA TYR A 91 0.11 0.80 13.71
C TYR A 91 1.50 0.37 14.20
N PRO A 92 1.59 -0.41 15.30
CA PRO A 92 2.88 -0.79 15.89
C PRO A 92 3.84 -1.57 14.98
N ASN A 93 3.31 -2.17 13.91
CA ASN A 93 4.10 -2.91 12.92
C ASN A 93 4.61 -2.03 11.76
N LEU A 94 4.40 -0.71 11.85
CA LEU A 94 4.94 0.29 10.93
C LEU A 94 6.35 0.68 11.37
N GLU A 95 7.33 0.37 10.53
CA GLU A 95 8.72 0.78 10.67
C GLU A 95 8.98 2.01 9.80
N ILE A 96 9.71 3.00 10.33
CA ILE A 96 10.09 4.21 9.59
C ILE A 96 11.61 4.23 9.52
N VAL A 97 12.14 4.27 8.30
CA VAL A 97 13.56 4.38 7.98
C VAL A 97 13.77 5.74 7.34
N ARG A 98 14.70 6.53 7.86
CA ARG A 98 15.01 7.86 7.32
C ARG A 98 16.33 7.80 6.57
N ILE A 99 16.31 8.23 5.32
CA ILE A 99 17.48 8.33 4.45
C ILE A 99 17.66 9.79 4.09
N THR A 100 18.87 10.29 4.33
CA THR A 100 19.25 11.66 3.97
C THR A 100 19.22 11.81 2.45
N PRO A 101 18.57 12.85 1.90
CA PRO A 101 18.58 13.10 0.47
C PRO A 101 19.99 13.52 0.02
N GLY A 102 20.48 12.97 -1.08
CA GLY A 102 21.81 13.30 -1.62
C GLY A 102 22.45 12.16 -2.42
N GLU A 103 23.71 12.36 -2.80
CA GLU A 103 24.54 11.34 -3.44
C GLU A 103 24.66 10.12 -2.51
N GLY A 104 24.13 8.96 -2.96
CA GLY A 104 24.10 7.73 -2.18
C GLY A 104 22.74 7.37 -1.54
N ALA A 105 21.69 8.18 -1.71
CA ALA A 105 20.35 7.83 -1.22
C ALA A 105 19.85 6.50 -1.86
N GLU A 106 19.98 6.36 -3.18
CA GLU A 106 19.60 5.12 -3.90
C GLU A 106 20.42 3.91 -3.44
N GLU A 107 21.72 4.09 -3.22
CA GLU A 107 22.60 3.01 -2.79
C GLU A 107 22.21 2.53 -1.40
N ARG A 108 21.91 3.45 -0.48
CA ARG A 108 21.40 3.12 0.86
C ARG A 108 20.04 2.42 0.82
N ILE A 109 19.16 2.80 -0.11
CA ILE A 109 17.87 2.11 -0.32
C ILE A 109 18.14 0.67 -0.79
N LYS A 110 19.02 0.49 -1.78
CA LYS A 110 19.39 -0.83 -2.31
C LYS A 110 20.04 -1.70 -1.23
N GLU A 111 21.03 -1.19 -0.52
CA GLU A 111 21.68 -1.88 0.60
C GLU A 111 20.67 -2.30 1.66
N TRP A 112 19.73 -1.41 2.00
CA TRP A 112 18.67 -1.73 2.96
C TRP A 112 17.77 -2.86 2.44
N LEU A 113 17.34 -2.80 1.18
CA LEU A 113 16.54 -3.84 0.53
C LEU A 113 17.28 -5.18 0.48
N GLU A 114 18.57 -5.17 0.12
CA GLU A 114 19.41 -6.37 0.04
C GLU A 114 19.68 -6.99 1.42
N SER A 115 19.94 -6.16 2.44
CA SER A 115 20.19 -6.62 3.81
C SER A 115 19.04 -7.46 4.38
N LYS A 116 17.82 -7.19 3.90
CA LYS A 116 16.61 -7.85 4.34
C LYS A 116 16.18 -8.98 3.36
N ARG A 117 16.68 -9.00 2.11
CA ARG A 117 16.27 -9.89 1.01
C ARG A 117 16.42 -11.38 1.33
N ASN A 118 17.31 -11.72 2.28
CA ASN A 118 17.54 -13.08 2.74
C ASN A 118 16.38 -13.68 3.56
N SER A 119 15.34 -12.91 3.91
CA SER A 119 14.14 -13.46 4.52
C SER A 119 13.27 -14.17 3.48
N THR A 120 12.72 -15.34 3.80
CA THR A 120 11.78 -16.08 2.94
C THR A 120 10.43 -15.38 2.74
N GLU A 121 10.27 -14.15 3.25
CA GLU A 121 9.03 -13.40 3.20
C GLU A 121 8.83 -12.74 1.83
N LYS A 122 7.61 -12.82 1.29
CA LYS A 122 7.25 -12.13 0.05
C LYS A 122 7.05 -10.65 0.33
N TRP A 123 7.77 -9.80 -0.39
CA TRP A 123 7.68 -8.35 -0.25
C TRP A 123 7.03 -7.70 -1.45
N LEU A 124 6.39 -6.57 -1.19
CA LEU A 124 5.92 -5.64 -2.21
C LEU A 124 6.62 -4.31 -1.96
N VAL A 125 7.43 -3.87 -2.90
CA VAL A 125 8.06 -2.54 -2.87
C VAL A 125 7.21 -1.60 -3.70
N LEU A 126 6.80 -0.48 -3.11
CA LEU A 126 6.05 0.58 -3.77
C LEU A 126 6.88 1.86 -3.70
N ASP A 127 7.16 2.45 -4.86
CA ASP A 127 7.78 3.77 -4.93
C ASP A 127 6.67 4.83 -5.02
N LEU A 128 6.60 5.69 -4.01
CA LEU A 128 5.65 6.80 -3.90
C LEU A 128 6.31 8.16 -4.15
N ARG A 129 7.57 8.16 -4.57
CA ARG A 129 8.24 9.38 -5.05
C ARG A 129 7.57 9.77 -6.37
N ASP A 130 7.35 11.07 -6.59
CA ASP A 130 6.75 11.55 -7.84
C ASP A 130 7.53 11.01 -9.04
N SER A 131 6.82 10.27 -9.89
CA SER A 131 7.36 9.64 -11.08
C SER A 131 7.41 10.65 -12.23
N ASP A 132 8.39 11.55 -12.23
CA ASP A 132 8.83 12.17 -13.49
C ASP A 132 9.58 11.17 -14.38
N SER A 133 9.82 9.93 -13.91
CA SER A 133 10.59 8.91 -14.63
C SER A 133 9.80 8.10 -15.68
N SER A 134 8.50 8.32 -15.83
CA SER A 134 7.71 7.61 -16.85
C SER A 134 7.74 8.24 -18.26
N GLN A 135 8.40 9.40 -18.45
CA GLN A 135 8.56 10.00 -19.79
C GLN A 135 9.91 9.73 -20.47
N ASP A 136 10.95 9.30 -19.73
CA ASP A 136 12.27 9.09 -20.32
C ASP A 136 12.48 7.70 -20.93
N THR A 137 11.73 6.68 -20.48
CA THR A 137 11.86 5.32 -21.05
C THR A 137 11.15 5.18 -22.41
N GLU A 138 10.11 5.99 -22.69
CA GLU A 138 9.45 5.99 -24.01
C GLU A 138 10.17 6.88 -25.04
N ARG A 139 10.94 7.89 -24.61
CA ARG A 139 11.72 8.75 -25.52
C ARG A 139 13.07 8.16 -25.94
N SER A 140 13.61 7.16 -25.24
CA SER A 140 14.86 6.50 -25.65
C SER A 140 14.64 5.32 -26.61
N LEU A 141 13.39 5.00 -26.93
CA LEU A 141 13.00 3.91 -27.83
C LEU A 141 12.17 4.38 -29.04
N ALA A 142 12.01 5.70 -29.22
CA ALA A 142 11.36 6.32 -30.37
C ALA A 142 12.37 7.01 -31.29
#